data_AF-A0A963QFU3-F1
#
_entry.id   AF-A0A963QFU3-F1
#
_cell.length_a   1.000
_cell.length_b   1.000
_cell.length_c   1.000
_cell.angle_alpha   90.00
_cell.angle_beta   90.00
_cell.angle_gamma   90.00
#
_symmetry.space_group_name_H-M   'P 1'
#
loop_
_entity.id
_entity.type
_entity.pdbx_description
1 polymer ?
#
loop_
_entity_poly.entity_id
_entity_poly.type
_entity_poly.pdbx_seq_one_letter_code
_entity_poly.pdbx_strand_id
1 'polypeptide(L)'
;MMLITSLWRRIAALLLLVGSAALLSSCFIAPGRFVSALDIRDDGRFTFTYNGEIHMLALSKLAQPGEDEAFSESGCYDDDTGESRPCSEQEITSQREAWEDGKAERAASRKREAEKMRAFMGGIDFSDPKAAQELTERLQRQRGWKRVEYKGDGLFMVNVEIVGTLDHDFAFPTIERFPGTNPFVQIALRQDGTVRMDAPAFSASANDPMQMMALGKSLAPADAETGKPGAPVLDGRFTLTTNGAVLANNTDEGPQANASGKQLEWRVGVQGQAAPMALVQLAR
;
A
#
# COMPACT_ATOMS: atom_id res chain seq x y z
N MET A 1 39.81 -13.19 23.02
CA MET A 1 39.18 -11.96 22.46
C MET A 1 38.70 -12.11 21.01
N MET A 2 39.39 -12.87 20.14
CA MET A 2 39.08 -13.02 18.69
C MET A 2 37.79 -13.82 18.34
N LEU A 3 37.32 -14.71 19.22
CA LEU A 3 36.14 -15.56 18.95
C LEU A 3 34.79 -14.84 19.20
N ILE A 4 34.80 -13.78 20.01
CA ILE A 4 33.59 -13.05 20.42
C ILE A 4 33.18 -12.06 19.31
N THR A 5 34.15 -11.45 18.63
CA THR A 5 33.93 -10.52 17.52
C THR A 5 33.39 -11.19 16.26
N SER A 6 33.79 -12.45 15.97
CA SER A 6 33.26 -13.19 14.81
C SER A 6 31.82 -13.66 15.01
N LEU A 7 31.44 -13.98 16.25
CA LEU A 7 30.08 -14.42 16.59
C LEU A 7 29.10 -13.24 16.53
N TRP A 8 29.52 -12.06 17.00
CA TRP A 8 28.76 -10.82 16.87
C TRP A 8 28.55 -10.37 15.41
N ARG A 9 29.59 -10.45 14.57
CA ARG A 9 29.45 -10.17 13.12
C ARG A 9 28.47 -11.11 12.42
N ARG A 10 28.45 -12.39 12.78
CA ARG A 10 27.51 -13.38 12.19
C ARG A 10 26.08 -13.20 12.67
N ILE A 11 25.87 -12.86 13.95
CA ILE A 11 24.55 -12.57 14.51
C ILE A 11 24.00 -11.24 13.94
N ALA A 12 24.84 -10.22 13.78
CA ALA A 12 24.46 -8.96 13.15
C ALA A 12 24.07 -9.15 11.67
N ALA A 13 24.82 -9.96 10.92
CA ALA A 13 24.50 -10.28 9.52
C ALA A 13 23.18 -11.10 9.40
N LEU A 14 22.91 -12.02 10.33
CA LEU A 14 21.66 -12.77 10.38
C LEU A 14 20.46 -11.91 10.78
N LEU A 15 20.63 -10.94 11.70
CA LEU A 15 19.58 -10.00 12.09
C LEU A 15 19.26 -9.00 10.96
N LEU A 16 20.25 -8.58 10.17
CA LEU A 16 20.04 -7.78 8.96
C LEU A 16 19.29 -8.55 7.85
N LEU A 17 19.58 -9.84 7.68
CA LEU A 17 18.90 -10.72 6.70
C LEU A 17 17.47 -11.12 7.11
N VAL A 18 17.21 -11.31 8.40
CA VAL A 18 15.86 -11.63 8.90
C VAL A 18 14.99 -10.36 8.99
N GLY A 19 15.57 -9.21 9.33
CA GLY A 19 14.87 -7.93 9.33
C GLY A 19 14.41 -7.47 7.93
N SER A 20 15.11 -7.88 6.87
CA SER A 20 14.77 -7.51 5.49
C SER A 20 13.64 -8.37 4.88
N ALA A 21 13.33 -9.53 5.43
CA ALA A 21 12.25 -10.39 4.94
C ALA A 21 10.85 -10.00 5.46
N ALA A 22 10.76 -9.22 6.53
CA ALA A 22 9.49 -8.88 7.20
C ALA A 22 8.81 -7.60 6.68
N LEU A 23 9.35 -6.93 5.66
CA LEU A 23 8.93 -5.58 5.27
C LEU A 23 8.31 -5.46 3.86
N LEU A 24 8.04 -6.57 3.17
CA LEU A 24 7.59 -6.56 1.78
C LEU A 24 6.10 -6.20 1.54
N SER A 25 5.35 -5.77 2.56
CA SER A 25 3.99 -5.26 2.34
C SER A 25 4.01 -3.77 1.98
N SER A 26 4.57 -3.43 0.83
CA SER A 26 4.41 -2.11 0.25
C SER A 26 2.95 -1.94 -0.22
N CYS A 27 2.18 -1.09 0.47
CA CYS A 27 0.85 -0.68 0.01
C CYS A 27 0.98 0.12 -1.30
N PHE A 28 0.63 -0.46 -2.44
CA PHE A 28 0.73 0.21 -3.75
C PHE A 28 -0.41 1.18 -4.02
N ILE A 29 -1.51 1.02 -3.28
CA ILE A 29 -2.75 1.74 -3.48
C ILE A 29 -3.22 2.37 -2.18
N ALA A 30 -3.75 3.58 -2.27
CA ALA A 30 -4.29 4.30 -1.13
C ALA A 30 -5.64 4.94 -1.49
N PRO A 31 -6.62 4.95 -0.57
CA PRO A 31 -7.83 5.74 -0.74
C PRO A 31 -7.53 7.22 -0.56
N GLY A 32 -8.17 8.07 -1.37
CA GLY A 32 -8.14 9.53 -1.21
C GLY A 32 -9.43 10.05 -0.58
N ARG A 33 -10.11 10.96 -1.27
CA ARG A 33 -11.48 11.37 -0.92
C ARG A 33 -12.52 10.36 -1.38
N PHE A 34 -13.42 9.92 -0.49
CA PHE A 34 -14.44 8.95 -0.88
C PHE A 34 -15.72 8.93 -0.04
N VAL A 35 -16.76 8.36 -0.63
CA VAL A 35 -17.93 7.85 0.08
C VAL A 35 -18.06 6.37 -0.25
N SER A 36 -18.11 5.53 0.78
CA SER A 36 -18.26 4.09 0.62
C SER A 36 -19.34 3.55 1.55
N ALA A 37 -20.10 2.58 1.05
CA ALA A 37 -21.13 1.91 1.84
C ALA A 37 -21.04 0.39 1.65
N LEU A 38 -21.31 -0.32 2.73
CA LEU A 38 -21.49 -1.75 2.75
C LEU A 38 -22.87 -2.03 3.33
N ASP A 39 -23.68 -2.75 2.57
CA ASP A 39 -24.98 -3.25 2.99
C ASP A 39 -24.85 -4.77 3.14
N ILE A 40 -25.03 -5.30 4.34
CA ILE A 40 -25.05 -6.76 4.61
C ILE A 40 -26.42 -7.14 5.15
N ARG A 41 -27.11 -8.06 4.48
CA ARG A 41 -28.38 -8.61 4.93
C ARG A 41 -28.15 -9.86 5.79
N ASP A 42 -29.08 -10.11 6.71
CA ASP A 42 -29.11 -11.30 7.57
C ASP A 42 -29.16 -12.64 6.81
N ASP A 43 -29.70 -12.65 5.58
CA ASP A 43 -29.66 -13.78 4.64
C ASP A 43 -28.30 -13.95 3.92
N GLY A 44 -27.37 -13.02 4.14
CA GLY A 44 -26.03 -13.00 3.54
C GLY A 44 -25.95 -12.29 2.20
N ARG A 45 -27.04 -11.75 1.64
CA ARG A 45 -26.93 -10.82 0.50
C ARG A 45 -26.14 -9.59 0.91
N PHE A 46 -25.30 -9.08 0.02
CA PHE A 46 -24.57 -7.86 0.27
C PHE A 46 -24.48 -6.94 -0.95
N THR A 47 -24.31 -5.66 -0.68
CA THR A 47 -23.96 -4.65 -1.68
C THR A 47 -22.83 -3.78 -1.14
N PHE A 48 -21.74 -3.70 -1.87
CA PHE A 48 -20.62 -2.80 -1.57
C PHE A 48 -20.55 -1.71 -2.63
N THR A 49 -20.41 -0.45 -2.20
CA THR A 49 -20.19 0.69 -3.07
C THR A 49 -18.97 1.50 -2.65
N TYR A 50 -18.26 2.03 -3.64
CA TYR A 50 -17.17 2.98 -3.44
C TYR A 50 -17.22 4.03 -4.54
N ASN A 51 -17.37 5.28 -4.15
CA ASN A 51 -17.31 6.42 -5.04
C ASN A 51 -16.26 7.40 -4.53
N GLY A 52 -15.19 7.59 -5.30
CA GLY A 52 -14.11 8.46 -4.86
C GLY A 52 -12.78 8.17 -5.52
N GLU A 53 -11.74 8.61 -4.84
CA GLU A 53 -10.37 8.64 -5.31
C GLU A 53 -9.62 7.37 -4.91
N ILE A 54 -8.86 6.81 -5.85
CA ILE A 54 -7.85 5.78 -5.61
C ILE A 54 -6.52 6.30 -6.14
N HIS A 55 -5.51 6.33 -5.28
CA HIS A 55 -4.15 6.72 -5.64
C HIS A 55 -3.29 5.48 -5.85
N MET A 56 -2.70 5.38 -7.03
CA MET A 56 -1.65 4.40 -7.36
C MET A 56 -0.29 5.06 -7.08
N LEU A 57 0.29 4.77 -5.91
CA LEU A 57 1.51 5.43 -5.46
C LEU A 57 2.69 5.17 -6.40
N ALA A 58 2.75 3.99 -7.02
CA ALA A 58 3.78 3.65 -8.01
C ALA A 58 3.77 4.61 -9.23
N LEU A 59 2.58 4.96 -9.73
CA LEU A 59 2.44 5.88 -10.87
C LEU A 59 2.81 7.32 -10.50
N SER A 60 2.49 7.75 -9.28
CA SER A 60 2.82 9.11 -8.81
C SER A 60 4.33 9.38 -8.73
N LYS A 61 5.13 8.35 -8.39
CA LYS A 61 6.60 8.46 -8.35
C LYS A 61 7.23 8.56 -9.74
N LEU A 62 6.55 8.07 -10.77
CA LEU A 62 7.07 8.01 -12.15
C LEU A 62 6.78 9.27 -12.94
N ALA A 63 5.82 10.09 -12.48
CA ALA A 63 5.66 11.46 -12.94
C ALA A 63 6.79 12.38 -12.45
N GLN A 64 7.59 11.95 -11.47
CA GLN A 64 8.79 12.68 -11.07
C GLN A 64 9.91 12.38 -12.08
N PRO A 65 10.64 13.40 -12.57
CA PRO A 65 11.77 13.17 -13.47
C PRO A 65 12.76 12.23 -12.78
N GLY A 66 13.06 11.12 -13.44
CA GLY A 66 14.02 10.15 -12.91
C GLY A 66 15.34 10.83 -12.65
N GLU A 67 15.85 10.72 -11.43
CA GLU A 67 17.21 11.18 -11.14
C GLU A 67 18.17 10.33 -11.97
N ASP A 68 18.86 10.97 -12.91
CA ASP A 68 20.04 10.38 -13.52
C ASP A 68 21.01 10.07 -12.37
N GLU A 69 21.36 8.78 -12.23
CA GLU A 69 22.15 8.27 -11.13
C GLU A 69 23.53 8.95 -11.12
N ALA A 70 23.66 10.01 -10.33
CA ALA A 70 24.89 10.76 -10.18
C ALA A 70 25.88 9.96 -9.33
N PHE A 71 27.17 10.09 -9.64
CA PHE A 71 28.20 9.57 -8.75
C PHE A 71 28.06 10.20 -7.36
N SER A 72 27.91 9.36 -6.35
CA SER A 72 27.94 9.74 -4.94
C SER A 72 29.14 9.05 -4.28
N GLU A 73 29.96 9.84 -3.58
CA GLU A 73 31.13 9.33 -2.87
C GLU A 73 30.69 8.33 -1.79
N SER A 74 31.28 7.14 -1.81
CA SER A 74 31.07 6.17 -0.75
C SER A 74 31.97 6.53 0.44
N GLY A 75 31.47 6.30 1.66
CA GLY A 75 32.20 6.61 2.88
C GLY A 75 33.51 5.82 2.96
N CYS A 76 34.61 6.51 3.26
CA CYS A 76 35.90 5.89 3.54
C CYS A 76 36.01 5.58 5.03
N TYR A 77 36.66 4.45 5.34
CA TYR A 77 36.84 3.98 6.71
C TYR A 77 38.32 3.79 6.99
N ASP A 78 38.71 3.96 8.24
CA ASP A 78 40.03 3.60 8.73
C ASP A 78 40.13 2.07 8.88
N ASP A 79 41.18 1.45 8.33
CA ASP A 79 41.27 -0.01 8.23
C ASP A 79 41.49 -0.70 9.59
N ASP A 80 42.08 0.03 10.55
CA ASP A 80 42.42 -0.50 11.88
C ASP A 80 41.25 -0.34 12.87
N THR A 81 40.54 0.79 12.79
CA THR A 81 39.49 1.16 13.74
C THR A 81 38.07 0.97 13.18
N GLY A 82 37.91 0.96 11.85
CA GLY A 82 36.62 0.92 11.17
C GLY A 82 35.79 2.19 11.29
N GLU A 83 36.37 3.28 11.79
CA GLU A 83 35.69 4.57 11.93
C GLU A 83 35.61 5.29 10.58
N SER A 84 34.53 6.05 10.36
CA SER A 84 34.36 6.83 9.14
C SER A 84 35.32 8.01 9.13
N ARG A 85 36.01 8.20 8.02
CA ARG A 85 36.95 9.30 7.79
C ARG A 85 36.70 9.94 6.42
N PRO A 86 37.19 11.17 6.20
CA PRO A 86 37.24 11.74 4.86
C PRO A 86 38.03 10.85 3.90
N CYS A 87 37.53 10.72 2.67
CA CYS A 87 38.25 10.06 1.59
C CYS A 87 39.42 10.94 1.11
N SER A 88 40.53 10.31 0.76
CA SER A 88 41.62 10.98 0.03
C SER A 88 41.25 11.19 -1.44
N GLU A 89 41.94 12.12 -2.12
CA GLU A 89 41.71 12.39 -3.55
C GLU A 89 41.93 11.15 -4.45
N GLN A 90 42.88 10.29 -4.08
CA GLN A 90 43.15 9.05 -4.81
C GLN A 90 42.01 8.04 -4.64
N GLU A 91 41.45 7.92 -3.43
CA GLU A 91 40.29 7.06 -3.17
C GLU A 91 39.06 7.56 -3.92
N ILE A 92 38.80 8.87 -3.92
CA ILE A 92 37.68 9.46 -4.68
C ILE A 92 37.86 9.22 -6.19
N THR A 93 39.07 9.41 -6.71
CA THR A 93 39.37 9.13 -8.12
C THR A 93 39.12 7.65 -8.46
N SER A 94 39.61 6.73 -7.63
CA SER A 94 39.39 5.30 -7.82
C SER A 94 37.90 4.91 -7.72
N GLN A 95 37.14 5.52 -6.82
CA GLN A 95 35.69 5.33 -6.74
C GLN A 95 34.98 5.80 -8.02
N ARG A 96 35.40 6.93 -8.59
CA ARG A 96 34.84 7.44 -9.86
C ARG A 96 35.16 6.54 -11.05
N GLU A 97 36.39 6.04 -11.14
CA GLU A 97 36.78 5.07 -12.17
C GLU A 97 35.97 3.77 -12.03
N ALA A 98 35.87 3.21 -10.82
CA ALA A 98 35.06 2.02 -10.57
C ALA A 98 33.57 2.23 -10.86
N TRP A 99 33.05 3.44 -10.59
CA TRP A 99 31.68 3.81 -10.95
C TRP A 99 31.48 3.78 -12.46
N GLU A 100 32.35 4.43 -13.23
CA GLU A 100 32.26 4.45 -14.70
C GLU A 100 32.45 3.05 -15.31
N ASP A 101 33.41 2.27 -14.83
CA ASP A 101 33.63 0.89 -15.26
C ASP A 101 32.41 0.00 -14.99
N GLY A 102 31.77 0.19 -13.82
CA GLY A 102 30.56 -0.51 -13.43
C GLY A 102 29.29 -0.06 -14.17
N LYS A 103 29.34 0.93 -15.06
CA LYS A 103 28.16 1.52 -15.71
C LYS A 103 27.31 0.50 -16.48
N ALA A 104 27.96 -0.40 -17.23
CA ALA A 104 27.26 -1.42 -18.01
C ALA A 104 26.58 -2.46 -17.11
N GLU A 105 27.24 -2.89 -16.04
CA GLU A 105 26.68 -3.84 -15.07
C GLU A 105 25.50 -3.23 -14.31
N ARG A 106 25.63 -1.97 -13.86
CA ARG A 106 24.54 -1.24 -13.19
C ARG A 106 23.35 -1.07 -14.13
N ALA A 107 23.58 -0.73 -15.41
CA ALA A 107 22.52 -0.66 -16.41
C ALA A 107 21.82 -2.02 -16.61
N ALA A 108 22.57 -3.11 -16.71
CA ALA A 108 22.02 -4.45 -16.83
C ALA A 108 21.24 -4.89 -15.57
N SER A 109 21.74 -4.54 -14.39
CA SER A 109 21.09 -4.80 -13.10
C SER A 109 19.76 -4.05 -13.00
N ARG A 110 19.75 -2.73 -13.31
CA ARG A 110 18.52 -1.92 -13.35
C ARG A 110 17.48 -2.50 -14.30
N LYS A 111 17.90 -2.97 -15.49
CA LYS A 111 16.98 -3.61 -16.43
C LYS A 111 16.35 -4.88 -15.84
N ARG A 112 17.14 -5.75 -15.21
CA ARG A 112 16.62 -6.96 -14.55
C ARG A 112 15.68 -6.64 -13.39
N GLU A 113 16.02 -5.66 -12.56
CA GLU A 113 15.16 -5.24 -11.45
C GLU A 113 13.86 -4.59 -11.95
N ALA A 114 13.91 -3.78 -13.01
CA ALA A 114 12.72 -3.25 -13.66
C ALA A 114 11.82 -4.35 -14.24
N GLU A 115 12.39 -5.37 -14.88
CA GLU A 115 11.65 -6.54 -15.39
C GLU A 115 10.98 -7.34 -14.26
N LYS A 116 11.70 -7.58 -13.15
CA LYS A 116 11.13 -8.22 -11.95
C LYS A 116 9.99 -7.40 -11.36
N MET A 117 10.18 -6.09 -11.25
CA MET A 117 9.16 -5.18 -10.73
C MET A 117 7.92 -5.19 -11.61
N ARG A 118 8.07 -5.14 -12.94
CA ARG A 118 6.95 -5.29 -13.90
C ARG A 118 6.21 -6.60 -13.70
N ALA A 119 6.93 -7.72 -13.56
CA ALA A 119 6.31 -9.03 -13.34
C ALA A 119 5.51 -9.06 -12.03
N PHE A 120 6.06 -8.51 -10.95
CA PHE A 120 5.39 -8.38 -9.66
C PHE A 120 4.17 -7.47 -9.72
N MET A 121 4.23 -6.41 -10.53
CA MET A 121 3.17 -5.44 -10.77
C MET A 121 2.16 -5.90 -11.84
N GLY A 122 2.05 -7.21 -12.07
CA GLY A 122 1.06 -7.78 -12.96
C GLY A 122 1.29 -7.48 -14.44
N GLY A 123 2.56 -7.30 -14.81
CA GLY A 123 3.00 -7.00 -16.17
C GLY A 123 2.88 -5.53 -16.56
N ILE A 124 2.43 -4.65 -15.67
CA ILE A 124 2.27 -3.22 -15.97
C ILE A 124 3.63 -2.53 -15.86
N ASP A 125 4.02 -1.82 -16.91
CA ASP A 125 5.14 -0.89 -16.86
C ASP A 125 4.65 0.48 -16.43
N PHE A 126 4.75 0.80 -15.14
CA PHE A 126 4.31 2.11 -14.67
C PHE A 126 5.16 3.28 -15.19
N SER A 127 6.32 3.03 -15.83
CA SER A 127 7.11 4.08 -16.51
C SER A 127 6.61 4.41 -17.92
N ASP A 128 5.73 3.57 -18.48
CA ASP A 128 5.10 3.83 -19.77
C ASP A 128 3.95 4.84 -19.58
N PRO A 129 3.88 5.93 -20.38
CA PRO A 129 2.74 6.85 -20.33
C PRO A 129 1.37 6.18 -20.56
N LYS A 130 1.33 4.98 -21.16
CA LYS A 130 0.10 4.20 -21.38
C LYS A 130 -0.32 3.35 -20.18
N ALA A 131 0.50 3.23 -19.14
CA ALA A 131 0.22 2.38 -17.99
C ALA A 131 -1.12 2.70 -17.31
N ALA A 132 -1.44 3.99 -17.19
CA ALA A 132 -2.69 4.45 -16.60
C ALA A 132 -3.91 4.03 -17.45
N GLN A 133 -3.78 4.05 -18.77
CA GLN A 133 -4.83 3.57 -19.67
C GLN A 133 -4.99 2.04 -19.55
N GLU A 134 -3.91 1.27 -19.57
CA GLU A 134 -3.97 -0.19 -19.43
C GLU A 134 -4.62 -0.60 -18.11
N LEU A 135 -4.25 0.07 -17.01
CA LEU A 135 -4.85 -0.16 -15.70
C LEU A 135 -6.34 0.20 -15.70
N THR A 136 -6.72 1.32 -16.31
CA THR A 136 -8.12 1.73 -16.44
C THR A 136 -8.94 0.66 -17.15
N GLU A 137 -8.47 0.19 -18.31
CA GLU A 137 -9.13 -0.86 -19.08
C GLU A 137 -9.21 -2.17 -18.29
N ARG A 138 -8.15 -2.54 -17.57
CA ARG A 138 -8.11 -3.74 -16.74
C ARG A 138 -9.13 -3.69 -15.61
N LEU A 139 -9.21 -2.58 -14.89
CA LEU A 139 -10.20 -2.40 -13.82
C LEU A 139 -11.62 -2.46 -14.38
N GLN A 140 -11.90 -1.78 -15.49
CA GLN A 140 -13.23 -1.78 -16.13
C GLN A 140 -13.67 -3.15 -16.65
N ARG A 141 -12.74 -4.08 -16.92
CA ARG A 141 -13.08 -5.48 -17.27
C ARG A 141 -13.62 -6.28 -16.08
N GLN A 142 -13.26 -5.91 -14.86
CA GLN A 142 -13.74 -6.61 -13.66
C GLN A 142 -15.16 -6.19 -13.31
N ARG A 143 -16.02 -7.16 -12.98
CA ARG A 143 -17.41 -6.87 -12.59
C ARG A 143 -17.45 -5.94 -11.38
N GLY A 144 -18.33 -4.95 -11.44
CA GLY A 144 -18.59 -3.99 -10.35
C GLY A 144 -17.88 -2.65 -10.51
N TRP A 145 -16.83 -2.56 -11.34
CA TRP A 145 -16.23 -1.28 -11.71
C TRP A 145 -17.11 -0.56 -12.75
N LYS A 146 -17.94 0.38 -12.29
CA LYS A 146 -18.88 1.14 -13.14
C LYS A 146 -18.20 2.28 -13.89
N ARG A 147 -17.20 2.91 -13.28
CA ARG A 147 -16.40 4.00 -13.85
C ARG A 147 -14.99 3.94 -13.29
N VAL A 148 -14.01 4.17 -14.17
CA VAL A 148 -12.61 4.38 -13.81
C VAL A 148 -12.08 5.46 -14.74
N GLU A 149 -11.63 6.58 -14.16
CA GLU A 149 -11.11 7.72 -14.91
C GLU A 149 -9.76 8.15 -14.32
N TYR A 150 -8.71 8.10 -15.14
CA TYR A 150 -7.41 8.64 -14.75
C TYR A 150 -7.44 10.17 -14.73
N LYS A 151 -6.94 10.78 -13.65
CA LYS A 151 -6.90 12.23 -13.45
C LYS A 151 -5.50 12.83 -13.47
N GLY A 152 -4.46 12.01 -13.73
CA GLY A 152 -3.06 12.44 -13.65
C GLY A 152 -2.43 12.03 -12.31
N ASP A 153 -1.10 12.06 -12.23
CA ASP A 153 -0.31 11.85 -11.00
C ASP A 153 -0.67 10.59 -10.19
N GLY A 154 -1.05 9.51 -10.89
CA GLY A 154 -1.47 8.26 -10.26
C GLY A 154 -2.87 8.29 -9.62
N LEU A 155 -3.62 9.38 -9.75
CA LEU A 155 -4.99 9.52 -9.23
C LEU A 155 -6.02 8.95 -10.21
N PHE A 156 -6.91 8.11 -9.68
CA PHE A 156 -8.07 7.57 -10.38
C PHE A 156 -9.35 7.98 -9.66
N MET A 157 -10.31 8.54 -10.40
CA MET A 157 -11.67 8.73 -9.93
C MET A 157 -12.50 7.51 -10.32
N VAL A 158 -13.12 6.85 -9.35
CA VAL A 158 -13.80 5.57 -9.58
C VAL A 158 -15.23 5.58 -9.04
N ASN A 159 -16.07 4.76 -9.66
CA ASN A 159 -17.38 4.39 -9.14
C ASN A 159 -17.48 2.87 -9.21
N VAL A 160 -17.69 2.25 -8.05
CA VAL A 160 -17.78 0.80 -7.88
C VAL A 160 -19.09 0.48 -7.18
N GLU A 161 -19.75 -0.57 -7.68
CA GLU A 161 -20.90 -1.20 -7.04
C GLU A 161 -20.84 -2.70 -7.31
N ILE A 162 -20.67 -3.47 -6.24
CA ILE A 162 -20.57 -4.92 -6.25
C ILE A 162 -21.76 -5.46 -5.45
N VAL A 163 -22.56 -6.31 -6.09
CA VAL A 163 -23.72 -6.95 -5.49
C VAL A 163 -23.52 -8.45 -5.54
N GLY A 164 -23.81 -9.15 -4.44
CA GLY A 164 -23.66 -10.59 -4.37
C GLY A 164 -24.30 -11.19 -3.13
N THR A 165 -23.93 -12.44 -2.87
CA THR A 165 -24.25 -13.17 -1.64
C THR A 165 -22.94 -13.61 -1.03
N LEU A 166 -22.77 -13.42 0.28
CA LEU A 166 -21.59 -13.87 1.02
C LEU A 166 -21.62 -15.39 1.14
N ASP A 167 -20.92 -16.06 0.23
CA ASP A 167 -20.59 -17.49 0.27
C ASP A 167 -19.10 -17.70 0.64
N HIS A 168 -18.26 -16.73 0.27
CA HIS A 168 -16.84 -16.65 0.61
C HIS A 168 -16.48 -15.25 1.10
N ASP A 169 -15.22 -15.10 1.52
CA ASP A 169 -14.65 -13.81 1.89
C ASP A 169 -14.66 -12.83 0.70
N PHE A 170 -14.76 -11.55 1.03
CA PHE A 170 -14.73 -10.46 0.06
C PHE A 170 -13.62 -9.49 0.43
N ALA A 171 -12.91 -8.98 -0.59
CA ALA A 171 -11.91 -7.94 -0.41
C ALA A 171 -12.02 -6.92 -1.55
N PHE A 172 -11.85 -5.65 -1.22
CA PHE A 172 -11.86 -4.56 -2.18
C PHE A 172 -10.69 -3.60 -1.93
N PRO A 173 -9.97 -3.14 -2.97
CA PRO A 173 -10.06 -3.62 -4.34
C PRO A 173 -9.24 -4.89 -4.55
N THR A 174 -9.72 -5.73 -5.47
CA THR A 174 -8.91 -6.74 -6.13
C THR A 174 -8.59 -6.26 -7.55
N ILE A 175 -7.36 -6.51 -7.98
CA ILE A 175 -6.90 -6.12 -9.31
C ILE A 175 -6.34 -7.36 -9.99
N GLU A 176 -6.89 -7.69 -11.15
CA GLU A 176 -6.48 -8.86 -11.92
C GLU A 176 -4.96 -8.84 -12.19
N ARG A 177 -4.31 -9.97 -11.89
CA ARG A 177 -2.85 -10.18 -12.02
C ARG A 177 -1.99 -9.25 -11.17
N PHE A 178 -2.55 -8.55 -10.19
CA PHE A 178 -1.80 -7.66 -9.31
C PHE A 178 -1.85 -8.19 -7.86
N PRO A 179 -0.90 -9.04 -7.44
CA PRO A 179 -0.95 -9.75 -6.16
C PRO A 179 -0.67 -8.86 -4.94
N GLY A 180 -0.27 -7.60 -5.13
CA GLY A 180 0.16 -6.67 -4.07
C GLY A 180 -0.89 -5.65 -3.61
N THR A 181 -2.20 -5.90 -3.77
CA THR A 181 -3.18 -4.94 -3.24
C THR A 181 -3.33 -5.05 -1.73
N ASN A 182 -3.24 -3.91 -1.04
CA ASN A 182 -3.74 -3.75 0.31
C ASN A 182 -5.25 -3.49 0.24
N PRO A 183 -6.11 -4.36 0.80
CA PRO A 183 -7.55 -4.15 0.73
C PRO A 183 -7.96 -2.92 1.54
N PHE A 184 -8.83 -2.11 0.95
CA PHE A 184 -9.50 -1.01 1.64
C PHE A 184 -10.56 -1.52 2.58
N VAL A 185 -11.34 -2.50 2.12
CA VAL A 185 -12.37 -3.19 2.88
C VAL A 185 -12.20 -4.68 2.68
N GLN A 186 -12.30 -5.44 3.75
CA GLN A 186 -12.33 -6.90 3.74
C GLN A 186 -13.47 -7.41 4.61
N ILE A 187 -14.07 -8.52 4.19
CA ILE A 187 -15.18 -9.19 4.86
C ILE A 187 -14.82 -10.66 4.95
N ALA A 188 -14.79 -11.20 6.17
CA ALA A 188 -14.58 -12.62 6.43
C ALA A 188 -15.86 -13.27 6.95
N LEU A 189 -16.35 -14.28 6.23
CA LEU A 189 -17.52 -15.07 6.62
C LEU A 189 -17.05 -16.29 7.43
N ARG A 190 -17.58 -16.45 8.64
CA ARG A 190 -17.25 -17.58 9.51
C ARG A 190 -18.30 -18.69 9.42
N GLN A 191 -17.88 -19.90 9.80
CA GLN A 191 -18.74 -21.08 9.81
C GLN A 191 -19.96 -20.96 10.74
N ASP A 192 -19.88 -20.14 11.79
CA ASP A 192 -20.97 -19.84 12.73
C ASP A 192 -21.95 -18.77 12.21
N GLY A 193 -21.79 -18.31 10.97
CA GLY A 193 -22.63 -17.28 10.37
C GLY A 193 -22.28 -15.86 10.83
N THR A 194 -21.18 -15.66 11.58
CA THR A 194 -20.69 -14.31 11.85
C THR A 194 -19.89 -13.77 10.67
N VAL A 195 -20.05 -12.48 10.40
CA VAL A 195 -19.36 -11.74 9.36
C VAL A 195 -18.52 -10.67 10.01
N ARG A 196 -17.19 -10.80 9.88
CA ARG A 196 -16.24 -9.76 10.31
C ARG A 196 -15.98 -8.83 9.14
N MET A 197 -16.19 -7.54 9.35
CA MET A 197 -15.78 -6.49 8.42
C MET A 197 -14.62 -5.72 9.04
N ASP A 198 -13.55 -5.54 8.28
CA ASP A 198 -12.44 -4.65 8.58
C ASP A 198 -12.19 -3.72 7.40
N ALA A 199 -11.85 -2.46 7.66
CA ALA A 199 -11.45 -1.51 6.62
C ALA A 199 -10.04 -0.95 6.88
N PRO A 200 -8.98 -1.76 6.75
CA PRO A 200 -7.65 -1.42 7.27
C PRO A 200 -7.05 -0.18 6.60
N ALA A 201 -7.29 0.05 5.31
CA ALA A 201 -6.78 1.24 4.61
C ALA A 201 -7.52 2.53 4.97
N PHE A 202 -8.61 2.47 5.74
CA PHE A 202 -9.38 3.63 6.20
C PHE A 202 -8.91 4.15 7.57
N SER A 203 -7.69 3.83 7.99
CA SER A 203 -7.04 4.46 9.15
C SER A 203 -5.94 5.41 8.70
N ALA A 204 -5.75 6.51 9.45
CA ALA A 204 -4.64 7.43 9.23
C ALA A 204 -3.28 6.73 9.46
N SER A 205 -3.21 5.79 10.42
CA SER A 205 -2.00 5.02 10.72
C SER A 205 -1.60 4.06 9.59
N ALA A 206 -2.56 3.41 8.91
CA ALA A 206 -2.24 2.53 7.77
C ALA A 206 -1.68 3.29 6.55
N ASN A 207 -1.82 4.61 6.54
CA ASN A 207 -1.31 5.50 5.49
C ASN A 207 -0.21 6.44 6.03
N ASP A 208 0.31 6.20 7.24
CA ASP A 208 1.35 7.05 7.84
C ASP A 208 2.65 6.95 7.03
N PRO A 209 3.13 8.05 6.43
CA PRO A 209 4.39 8.08 5.68
C PRO A 209 5.58 7.60 6.52
N MET A 210 5.56 7.82 7.83
CA MET A 210 6.63 7.44 8.75
C MET A 210 6.63 5.93 9.02
N GLN A 211 5.46 5.28 9.06
CA GLN A 211 5.34 3.83 9.13
C GLN A 211 5.67 3.18 7.77
N MET A 212 5.24 3.81 6.67
CA MET A 212 5.62 3.42 5.31
C MET A 212 7.13 3.58 5.05
N MET A 213 7.78 4.59 5.65
CA MET A 213 9.23 4.81 5.59
C MET A 213 9.98 3.86 6.52
N ALA A 214 9.43 3.51 7.69
CA ALA A 214 9.97 2.49 8.57
C ALA A 214 9.91 1.09 7.93
N LEU A 215 8.88 0.80 7.13
CA LEU A 215 8.76 -0.40 6.29
C LEU A 215 9.58 -0.32 4.99
N GLY A 216 9.80 0.88 4.44
CA GLY A 216 10.41 1.11 3.12
C GLY A 216 11.90 1.49 3.12
N LYS A 217 12.60 1.40 4.25
CA LYS A 217 13.97 1.94 4.44
C LYS A 217 15.08 1.29 3.62
N SER A 218 14.79 0.37 2.69
CA SER A 218 15.78 -0.17 1.74
C SER A 218 15.65 0.35 0.30
N LEU A 219 14.70 1.24 -0.01
CA LEU A 219 14.51 1.76 -1.38
C LEU A 219 14.19 3.28 -1.47
N ALA A 220 14.50 4.08 -0.45
CA ALA A 220 14.25 5.53 -0.51
C ALA A 220 15.30 6.37 0.23
N PRO A 221 15.85 7.44 -0.38
CA PRO A 221 16.34 8.61 0.35
C PRO A 221 15.17 9.38 0.99
N ALA A 222 15.52 10.25 1.94
CA ALA A 222 14.68 10.68 3.04
C ALA A 222 13.59 11.74 2.74
N ASP A 223 13.15 11.93 1.49
CA ASP A 223 12.38 13.13 1.11
C ASP A 223 10.93 12.85 0.66
N ALA A 224 10.24 11.97 1.39
CA ALA A 224 8.78 11.94 1.38
C ALA A 224 8.26 13.03 2.35
N GLU A 225 8.56 14.29 2.02
CA GLU A 225 8.07 15.48 2.73
C GLU A 225 6.53 15.51 2.72
N THR A 226 5.94 15.41 3.91
CA THR A 226 4.53 15.73 4.15
C THR A 226 4.25 17.16 3.72
N GLY A 227 3.30 17.36 2.79
CA GLY A 227 2.84 18.70 2.41
C GLY A 227 3.18 19.17 0.99
N LYS A 228 3.73 18.32 0.12
CA LYS A 228 3.74 18.61 -1.33
C LYS A 228 2.29 18.63 -1.87
N PRO A 229 1.93 19.57 -2.76
CA PRO A 229 0.66 19.52 -3.49
C PRO A 229 0.53 18.17 -4.23
N GLY A 230 -0.51 17.40 -3.95
CA GLY A 230 -0.78 16.11 -4.62
C GLY A 230 -0.58 14.84 -3.77
N ALA A 231 -0.17 14.94 -2.51
CA ALA A 231 -0.20 13.78 -1.59
C ALA A 231 -1.66 13.33 -1.34
N PRO A 232 -1.96 12.01 -1.31
CA PRO A 232 -3.31 11.51 -1.04
C PRO A 232 -3.82 12.04 0.30
N VAL A 233 -4.94 12.75 0.27
CA VAL A 233 -5.64 13.17 1.50
C VAL A 233 -6.70 12.12 1.77
N LEU A 234 -6.49 11.33 2.83
CA LEU A 234 -7.50 10.42 3.32
C LEU A 234 -8.64 11.21 3.96
N ASP A 235 -9.79 11.27 3.31
CA ASP A 235 -10.98 11.95 3.83
C ASP A 235 -12.22 11.24 3.28
N GLY A 236 -12.98 10.60 4.15
CA GLY A 236 -14.14 9.88 3.65
C GLY A 236 -15.18 9.55 4.68
N ARG A 237 -16.22 8.91 4.17
CA ARG A 237 -17.28 8.33 4.99
C ARG A 237 -17.42 6.88 4.62
N PHE A 238 -17.44 6.02 5.63
CA PHE A 238 -17.81 4.62 5.47
C PHE A 238 -19.06 4.31 6.26
N THR A 239 -20.01 3.63 5.63
CA THR A 239 -21.30 3.26 6.26
C THR A 239 -21.52 1.77 6.15
N LEU A 240 -21.88 1.11 7.25
CA LEU A 240 -22.39 -0.26 7.25
C LEU A 240 -23.88 -0.22 7.57
N THR A 241 -24.72 -0.79 6.70
CA THR A 241 -26.15 -1.02 6.98
C THR A 241 -26.43 -2.52 7.06
N THR A 242 -27.19 -2.94 8.07
CA THR A 242 -27.55 -4.36 8.24
C THR A 242 -28.87 -4.55 8.99
N ASN A 243 -29.61 -5.61 8.65
CA ASN A 243 -30.70 -6.13 9.47
C ASN A 243 -30.27 -7.34 10.34
N GLY A 244 -29.01 -7.76 10.28
CA GLY A 244 -28.42 -8.74 11.19
C GLY A 244 -28.09 -8.13 12.55
N ALA A 245 -27.78 -8.97 13.54
CA ALA A 245 -27.42 -8.50 14.87
C ALA A 245 -25.97 -8.00 14.89
N VAL A 246 -25.74 -6.75 15.28
CA VAL A 246 -24.39 -6.19 15.46
C VAL A 246 -23.83 -6.69 16.79
N LEU A 247 -22.83 -7.58 16.74
CA LEU A 247 -22.19 -8.18 17.91
C LEU A 247 -21.07 -7.31 18.46
N ALA A 248 -20.32 -6.65 17.58
CA ALA A 248 -19.25 -5.72 17.93
C ALA A 248 -19.09 -4.65 16.85
N ASN A 249 -18.64 -3.46 17.24
CA ASN A 249 -18.24 -2.39 16.33
C ASN A 249 -17.33 -1.41 17.07
N ASN A 250 -16.67 -0.51 16.34
CA ASN A 250 -15.86 0.57 16.89
C ASN A 250 -16.34 1.97 16.46
N THR A 251 -17.65 2.16 16.29
CA THR A 251 -18.22 3.50 16.13
C THR A 251 -18.38 4.19 17.48
N ASP A 252 -18.26 5.52 17.50
CA ASP A 252 -18.47 6.31 18.72
C ASP A 252 -19.95 6.35 19.13
N GLU A 253 -20.84 6.47 18.14
CA GLU A 253 -22.30 6.60 18.35
C GLU A 253 -23.02 5.24 18.46
N GLY A 254 -22.34 4.14 18.20
CA GLY A 254 -22.95 2.80 18.13
C GLY A 254 -23.96 2.61 16.99
N PRO A 255 -24.66 1.47 16.95
CA PRO A 255 -25.65 1.17 15.91
C PRO A 255 -26.91 2.05 16.03
N GLN A 256 -27.17 2.85 15.01
CA GLN A 256 -28.37 3.68 14.90
C GLN A 256 -29.48 2.95 14.13
N ALA A 257 -30.74 3.10 14.52
CA ALA A 257 -31.85 2.50 13.79
C ALA A 257 -32.11 3.25 12.48
N ASN A 258 -32.39 2.53 11.40
CA ASN A 258 -32.86 3.11 10.14
C ASN A 258 -33.96 2.23 9.51
N ALA A 259 -34.54 2.68 8.39
CA ALA A 259 -35.61 1.95 7.69
C ALA A 259 -35.19 0.53 7.23
N SER A 260 -33.89 0.28 7.11
CA SER A 260 -33.31 -0.99 6.61
C SER A 260 -32.68 -1.83 7.73
N GLY A 261 -32.93 -1.50 9.01
CA GLY A 261 -32.38 -2.18 10.19
C GLY A 261 -31.52 -1.26 11.05
N LYS A 262 -30.21 -1.52 11.08
CA LYS A 262 -29.18 -0.79 11.82
C LYS A 262 -28.17 -0.17 10.86
N GLN A 263 -27.64 0.97 11.25
CA GLN A 263 -26.59 1.68 10.55
C GLN A 263 -25.44 2.01 11.49
N LEU A 264 -24.23 1.83 11.00
CA LEU A 264 -22.98 2.25 11.61
C LEU A 264 -22.32 3.23 10.63
N GLU A 265 -21.87 4.38 11.12
CA GLU A 265 -21.19 5.39 10.32
C GLU A 265 -19.81 5.69 10.92
N TRP A 266 -18.79 5.68 10.07
CA TRP A 266 -17.44 6.15 10.38
C TRP A 266 -17.09 7.33 9.51
N ARG A 267 -16.53 8.38 10.13
CA ARG A 267 -15.74 9.39 9.43
C ARG A 267 -14.32 8.89 9.34
N VAL A 268 -13.74 8.95 8.15
CA VAL A 268 -12.41 8.43 7.83
C VAL A 268 -11.48 9.61 7.55
N GLY A 269 -10.24 9.54 8.02
CA GLY A 269 -9.26 10.62 7.87
C GLY A 269 -9.04 11.47 9.14
N VAL A 270 -9.77 11.21 10.22
CA VAL A 270 -9.53 11.87 11.51
C VAL A 270 -8.28 11.26 12.17
N GLN A 271 -7.33 12.12 12.57
CA GLN A 271 -6.10 11.68 13.20
C GLN A 271 -6.39 10.91 14.51
N GLY A 272 -5.72 9.76 14.69
CA GLY A 272 -5.87 8.92 15.88
C GLY A 272 -7.09 7.98 15.87
N GLN A 273 -7.96 8.06 14.86
CA GLN A 273 -9.11 7.16 14.75
C GLN A 273 -8.68 5.79 14.20
N ALA A 274 -9.16 4.72 14.84
CA ALA A 274 -8.95 3.34 14.39
C ALA A 274 -9.69 3.06 13.07
N ALA A 275 -9.17 2.11 12.28
CA ALA A 275 -9.84 1.63 11.08
C ALA A 275 -11.24 1.10 11.40
N PRO A 276 -12.28 1.37 10.57
CA PRO A 276 -13.61 0.81 10.74
C PRO A 276 -13.60 -0.71 10.90
N MET A 277 -14.36 -1.20 11.88
CA MET A 277 -14.51 -2.63 12.14
C MET A 277 -15.91 -2.92 12.69
N ALA A 278 -16.51 -4.01 12.22
CA ALA A 278 -17.72 -4.55 12.83
C ALA A 278 -17.76 -6.09 12.75
N LEU A 279 -18.54 -6.67 13.65
CA LEU A 279 -18.92 -8.08 13.64
C LEU A 279 -20.44 -8.16 13.61
N VAL A 280 -20.99 -8.81 12.58
CA VAL A 280 -22.43 -8.96 12.37
C VAL A 280 -22.80 -10.44 12.39
N GLN A 281 -23.85 -10.81 13.11
CA GLN A 281 -24.46 -12.14 13.07
C GLN A 281 -25.51 -12.19 11.96
N LEU A 282 -25.37 -13.17 11.06
CA LEU A 282 -26.40 -13.54 10.10
C LEU A 282 -27.43 -14.48 10.75
N ALA A 283 -28.65 -14.50 10.20
CA ALA A 283 -29.79 -15.27 10.76
C ALA A 283 -29.92 -16.70 10.22
N ARG A 284 -28.85 -17.25 9.60
CA ARG A 284 -28.87 -18.54 8.89
C ARG A 284 -29.27 -19.73 9.76
#